data_AF-A0A3R9DR86-F1
#
_entry.id   AF-A0A3R9DR86-F1
#
_cell.length_a   1.000
_cell.length_b   1.000
_cell.length_c   1.000
_cell.angle_alpha   90.00
_cell.angle_beta   90.00
_cell.angle_gamma   90.00
#
_symmetry.space_group_name_H-M   'P 1'
#
loop_
_entity.id
_entity.type
_entity.pdbx_description
1 polymer ?
#
loop_
_entity_poly.entity_id
_entity_poly.type
_entity_poly.pdbx_seq_one_letter_code
_entity_poly.pdbx_strand_id
1 'polypeptide(L)'
;MTIVDIGIPKRLVEFTVDGETVRVPEGSTILDACTAVGKEIPTLCYGDTLEPANACRVCMVEVEGSRTLVPSCSRKAEPGMVVRTDSERTRTSRKVVLELLSSASDLSTTPHVDRWLAETGADPSRFGPDAATVAQPAIVDNELYVRDYEKCILCYKCVDACGEQWQNSFAITVAGRGFNARISTEFSNPLPDSACVYCGNCVEVCPTGALSFKREYDKRADGSWDESRQTQTTTVCTFCGVGCNLTLHVQDNEIVKVTSPHESSVTHGNLCIKGRFGWQHVQNR
;
A
#
# COMPACT_ATOMS: atom_id res chain seq x y z
N MET A 1 17.53 -4.64 -29.50
CA MET A 1 16.45 -5.55 -29.94
C MET A 1 15.64 -5.88 -28.72
N THR A 2 14.53 -5.18 -28.50
CA THR A 2 13.72 -5.31 -27.28
C THR A 2 12.91 -6.60 -27.42
N ILE A 3 13.33 -7.65 -26.71
CA ILE A 3 12.56 -8.88 -26.62
C ILE A 3 11.35 -8.55 -25.74
N VAL A 4 10.18 -8.44 -26.35
CA VAL A 4 8.92 -8.35 -25.60
C VAL A 4 8.62 -9.76 -25.11
N ASP A 5 8.74 -9.98 -23.80
CA ASP A 5 8.34 -11.24 -23.19
C ASP A 5 6.82 -11.35 -23.30
N ILE A 6 6.36 -12.24 -24.19
CA ILE A 6 4.93 -12.44 -24.47
C ILE A 6 4.31 -13.41 -23.44
N GLY A 7 5.10 -13.93 -22.49
CA GLY A 7 4.68 -14.93 -21.52
C GLY A 7 4.17 -16.21 -22.16
N ILE A 8 3.78 -17.19 -21.33
CA ILE A 8 3.08 -18.37 -21.80
C ILE A 8 1.63 -17.98 -22.08
N PRO A 9 1.06 -18.29 -23.27
CA PRO A 9 -0.35 -18.03 -23.56
C PRO A 9 -1.24 -18.66 -22.49
N LYS A 10 -2.00 -17.83 -21.76
CA LYS A 10 -2.96 -18.29 -20.76
C LYS A 10 -4.35 -18.37 -21.40
N ARG A 11 -5.12 -19.39 -21.02
CA ARG A 11 -6.53 -19.47 -21.39
C ARG A 11 -7.26 -18.24 -20.83
N LEU A 12 -8.21 -17.69 -21.58
CA LEU A 12 -9.08 -16.65 -21.06
C LEU A 12 -10.27 -17.27 -20.32
N VAL A 13 -10.56 -16.70 -19.16
CA VAL A 13 -11.76 -16.98 -18.37
C VAL A 13 -12.78 -15.87 -18.64
N GLU A 14 -14.02 -16.27 -18.95
CA GLU A 14 -15.13 -15.35 -19.21
C GLU A 14 -16.14 -15.41 -18.07
N PHE A 15 -16.55 -14.25 -17.58
CA PHE A 15 -17.56 -14.11 -16.53
C PHE A 15 -18.21 -12.72 -16.59
N THR A 16 -19.16 -12.43 -15.69
CA THR A 16 -19.93 -11.17 -15.71
C THR A 16 -19.58 -10.28 -14.52
N VAL A 17 -19.36 -8.98 -14.75
CA VAL A 17 -19.16 -7.95 -13.74
C VAL A 17 -20.19 -6.84 -13.97
N ASP A 18 -21.13 -6.66 -13.02
CA ASP A 18 -22.23 -5.68 -13.10
C ASP A 18 -23.03 -5.73 -14.41
N GLY A 19 -23.24 -6.94 -14.95
CA GLY A 19 -23.97 -7.16 -16.20
C GLY A 19 -23.10 -7.10 -17.47
N GLU A 20 -21.84 -6.69 -17.37
CA GLU A 20 -20.90 -6.66 -18.49
C GLU A 20 -20.07 -7.95 -18.56
N THR A 21 -19.93 -8.52 -19.75
CA THR A 21 -19.07 -9.69 -19.96
C THR A 21 -17.61 -9.29 -19.98
N VAL A 22 -16.79 -9.92 -19.13
CA VAL A 22 -15.36 -9.65 -18.98
C VAL A 22 -14.56 -10.90 -19.29
N ARG A 23 -13.42 -10.73 -19.98
CA ARG A 23 -12.46 -11.79 -20.27
C ARG A 23 -11.09 -11.43 -19.72
N VAL A 24 -10.53 -12.29 -18.89
CA VAL A 24 -9.18 -12.11 -18.31
C VAL A 24 -8.37 -13.41 -18.40
N PRO A 25 -7.03 -13.32 -18.38
CA PRO A 25 -6.18 -14.51 -18.26
C PRO A 25 -6.55 -15.38 -17.05
N GLU A 26 -6.49 -16.69 -17.23
CA GLU A 26 -6.67 -17.66 -16.15
C GLU A 26 -5.67 -17.40 -15.02
N GLY A 27 -6.19 -17.40 -13.78
CA GLY A 27 -5.42 -17.05 -12.58
C GLY A 27 -5.47 -15.57 -12.18
N SER A 28 -6.07 -14.70 -12.99
CA SER A 28 -6.40 -13.32 -12.59
C SER A 28 -7.41 -13.31 -11.43
N THR A 29 -7.34 -12.26 -10.62
CA THR A 29 -8.28 -11.98 -9.54
C THR A 29 -9.52 -11.24 -10.08
N ILE A 30 -10.57 -11.15 -9.26
CA ILE A 30 -11.72 -10.30 -9.58
C ILE A 30 -11.30 -8.82 -9.69
N LEU A 31 -10.35 -8.38 -8.86
CA LEU A 31 -9.80 -7.02 -8.93
C LEU A 31 -9.14 -6.76 -10.30
N ASP A 32 -8.29 -7.66 -10.78
CA ASP A 32 -7.63 -7.53 -12.09
C ASP A 32 -8.67 -7.37 -13.21
N ALA A 33 -9.76 -8.13 -13.12
CA ALA A 33 -10.84 -8.07 -14.10
C ALA A 33 -11.65 -6.76 -14.03
N CYS A 34 -11.89 -6.24 -12.82
CA CYS A 34 -12.53 -4.92 -12.67
C CYS A 34 -11.64 -3.82 -13.27
N THR A 35 -10.35 -3.85 -12.98
CA THR A 35 -9.36 -2.90 -13.53
C THR A 35 -9.30 -2.99 -15.05
N ALA A 36 -9.35 -4.20 -15.64
CA ALA A 36 -9.30 -4.40 -17.08
C ALA A 36 -10.48 -3.77 -17.84
N VAL A 37 -11.62 -3.56 -17.18
CA VAL A 37 -12.81 -2.89 -17.75
C VAL A 37 -12.98 -1.46 -17.23
N GLY A 38 -11.96 -0.90 -16.57
CA GLY A 38 -11.98 0.48 -16.09
C GLY A 38 -12.85 0.71 -14.85
N LYS A 39 -13.23 -0.36 -14.12
CA LYS A 39 -13.95 -0.25 -12.84
C LYS A 39 -12.96 -0.18 -11.69
N GLU A 40 -12.93 0.97 -11.03
CA GLU A 40 -12.13 1.18 -9.82
C GLU A 40 -12.76 0.45 -8.63
N ILE A 41 -12.01 -0.44 -7.98
CA ILE A 41 -12.38 -1.05 -6.71
C ILE A 41 -11.41 -0.53 -5.64
N PRO A 42 -11.90 0.08 -4.55
CA PRO A 42 -11.03 0.66 -3.54
C PRO A 42 -10.22 -0.41 -2.80
N THR A 43 -8.91 -0.16 -2.65
CA THR A 43 -7.99 -1.06 -1.95
C THR A 43 -7.01 -0.26 -1.10
N LEU A 44 -6.62 -0.81 0.05
CA LEU A 44 -5.57 -0.23 0.92
C LEU A 44 -4.43 -1.22 1.15
N CYS A 45 -4.76 -2.47 1.51
CA CYS A 45 -3.76 -3.51 1.77
C CYS A 45 -3.30 -4.28 0.52
N TYR A 46 -3.84 -3.96 -0.66
CA TYR A 46 -3.34 -4.50 -1.92
C TYR A 46 -2.10 -3.70 -2.36
N GLY A 47 -1.20 -4.35 -3.10
CA GLY A 47 -0.07 -3.72 -3.76
C GLY A 47 0.38 -4.59 -4.91
N ASP A 48 0.88 -3.98 -5.99
CA ASP A 48 1.16 -4.68 -7.25
C ASP A 48 2.20 -5.79 -7.12
N THR A 49 3.04 -5.67 -6.10
CA THR A 49 4.24 -6.50 -5.93
C THR A 49 4.13 -7.41 -4.69
N LEU A 50 3.07 -7.27 -3.88
CA LEU A 50 2.87 -8.07 -2.66
C LEU A 50 1.63 -8.96 -2.79
N GLU A 51 1.70 -10.17 -2.23
CA GLU A 51 0.52 -10.99 -2.04
C GLU A 51 -0.43 -10.33 -1.02
N PRO A 52 -1.71 -10.11 -1.36
CA PRO A 52 -2.60 -9.38 -0.48
C PRO A 52 -3.02 -10.22 0.73
N ALA A 53 -2.71 -9.72 1.93
CA ALA A 53 -3.14 -10.29 3.20
C ALA A 53 -4.68 -10.26 3.42
N ASN A 54 -5.43 -9.55 2.57
CA ASN A 54 -6.87 -9.31 2.69
C ASN A 54 -7.28 -8.63 4.01
N ALA A 55 -6.39 -7.87 4.65
CA ALA A 55 -6.60 -7.29 5.96
C ALA A 55 -7.62 -6.13 5.95
N CYS A 56 -7.54 -5.20 4.98
CA CYS A 56 -8.33 -3.97 5.02
C CYS A 56 -9.82 -4.13 4.72
N ARG A 57 -10.22 -5.19 3.98
CA ARG A 57 -11.62 -5.46 3.59
C ARG A 57 -12.36 -4.33 2.86
N VAL A 58 -11.65 -3.37 2.27
CA VAL A 58 -12.28 -2.30 1.47
C VAL A 58 -12.71 -2.81 0.08
N CYS A 59 -11.96 -3.78 -0.45
CA CYS A 59 -12.10 -4.32 -1.80
C CYS A 59 -13.24 -5.36 -1.96
N MET A 60 -14.15 -5.45 -1.00
CA MET A 60 -15.16 -6.50 -0.97
C MET A 60 -16.16 -6.33 -2.12
N VAL A 61 -16.58 -7.44 -2.71
CA VAL A 61 -17.56 -7.52 -3.79
C VAL A 61 -18.52 -8.68 -3.55
N GLU A 62 -19.70 -8.61 -4.15
CA GLU A 62 -20.68 -9.69 -4.10
C GLU A 62 -20.51 -10.64 -5.28
N VAL A 63 -20.56 -11.94 -5.04
CA VAL A 63 -20.55 -12.98 -6.07
C VAL A 63 -21.83 -13.78 -5.93
N GLU A 64 -22.56 -13.97 -7.03
CA GLU A 64 -23.80 -14.73 -7.04
C GLU A 64 -23.58 -16.17 -6.54
N GLY A 65 -24.49 -16.66 -5.69
CA GLY A 65 -24.36 -17.93 -4.99
C GLY A 65 -23.43 -17.91 -3.77
N SER A 66 -22.61 -16.86 -3.57
CA SER A 66 -21.80 -16.72 -2.36
C SER A 66 -22.62 -16.17 -1.19
N ARG A 67 -22.57 -16.85 -0.05
CA ARG A 67 -23.23 -16.40 1.18
C ARG A 67 -22.62 -15.11 1.72
N THR A 68 -21.30 -14.94 1.60
CA THR A 68 -20.56 -13.77 2.10
C THR A 68 -19.99 -12.94 0.94
N LEU A 69 -19.73 -11.66 1.19
CA LEU A 69 -18.90 -10.88 0.28
C LEU A 69 -17.50 -11.50 0.22
N VAL A 70 -16.81 -11.33 -0.90
CA VAL A 70 -15.46 -11.85 -1.12
C VAL A 70 -14.47 -10.72 -1.39
N PRO A 71 -13.21 -10.84 -0.98
CA PRO A 71 -12.18 -9.86 -1.31
C PRO A 71 -11.82 -9.96 -2.79
N SER A 72 -12.09 -8.91 -3.57
CA SER A 72 -11.78 -8.92 -5.02
C SER A 72 -10.28 -9.04 -5.29
N CYS A 73 -9.43 -8.52 -4.39
CA CYS A 73 -7.98 -8.48 -4.55
C CYS A 73 -7.28 -9.84 -4.49
N SER A 74 -7.94 -10.90 -4.01
CA SER A 74 -7.37 -12.24 -3.94
C SER A 74 -8.28 -13.34 -4.51
N ARG A 75 -9.60 -13.12 -4.58
CA ARG A 75 -10.51 -14.11 -5.15
C ARG A 75 -10.23 -14.26 -6.64
N LYS A 76 -9.85 -15.48 -7.06
CA LYS A 76 -9.62 -15.83 -8.46
C LYS A 76 -10.91 -15.79 -9.26
N ALA A 77 -10.83 -15.25 -10.48
CA ALA A 77 -11.92 -15.25 -11.45
C ALA A 77 -12.12 -16.68 -12.00
N GLU A 78 -13.36 -17.14 -12.01
CA GLU A 78 -13.76 -18.46 -12.52
C GLU A 78 -14.80 -18.30 -13.63
N PRO A 79 -14.84 -19.23 -14.61
CA PRO A 79 -15.79 -19.15 -15.70
C PRO A 79 -17.24 -19.11 -15.21
N GLY A 80 -18.03 -18.20 -15.78
CA GLY A 80 -19.47 -18.09 -15.48
C GLY A 80 -19.81 -17.44 -14.14
N MET A 81 -18.84 -16.89 -13.40
CA MET A 81 -19.13 -16.07 -12.23
C MET A 81 -20.01 -14.86 -12.57
N VAL A 82 -20.84 -14.44 -11.62
CA VAL A 82 -21.56 -13.17 -11.69
C VAL A 82 -21.15 -12.33 -10.49
N VAL A 83 -20.43 -11.24 -10.74
CA VAL A 83 -19.91 -10.32 -9.73
C VAL A 83 -20.73 -9.04 -9.75
N ARG A 84 -21.10 -8.55 -8.56
CA ARG A 84 -21.73 -7.24 -8.36
C ARG A 84 -20.80 -6.41 -7.48
N THR A 85 -20.28 -5.32 -8.04
CA THR A 85 -19.31 -4.44 -7.37
C THR A 85 -19.97 -3.29 -6.62
N ASP A 86 -21.25 -3.05 -6.88
CA ASP A 86 -22.01 -1.91 -6.37
C ASP A 86 -23.40 -2.29 -5.82
N SER A 87 -23.53 -3.51 -5.29
CA SER A 87 -24.75 -3.94 -4.61
C SER A 87 -24.94 -3.24 -3.25
N GLU A 88 -26.16 -3.23 -2.71
CA GLU A 88 -26.47 -2.69 -1.38
C GLU A 88 -25.55 -3.28 -0.29
N ARG A 89 -25.30 -4.58 -0.36
CA ARG A 89 -24.40 -5.29 0.57
C ARG A 89 -22.97 -4.78 0.45
N THR A 90 -22.49 -4.57 -0.78
CA THR A 90 -21.14 -4.08 -1.05
C THR A 90 -20.97 -2.64 -0.58
N ARG A 91 -21.91 -1.75 -0.92
CA ARG A 91 -21.93 -0.35 -0.46
C ARG A 91 -21.93 -0.26 1.08
N THR A 92 -22.80 -1.03 1.74
CA THR A 92 -22.89 -1.07 3.20
C THR A 92 -21.59 -1.57 3.82
N SER A 93 -21.00 -2.63 3.28
CA SER A 93 -19.74 -3.17 3.78
C SER A 93 -18.60 -2.15 3.66
N ARG A 94 -18.47 -1.48 2.51
CA ARG A 94 -17.41 -0.47 2.28
C ARG A 94 -17.57 0.71 3.23
N LYS A 95 -18.79 1.22 3.38
CA LYS A 95 -19.10 2.30 4.32
C LYS A 95 -18.67 1.93 5.74
N VAL A 96 -19.10 0.80 6.26
CA VAL A 96 -18.78 0.37 7.63
C VAL A 96 -17.28 0.13 7.83
N VAL A 97 -16.61 -0.47 6.85
CA VAL A 97 -15.15 -0.68 6.91
C VAL A 97 -14.41 0.64 6.95
N LEU A 98 -14.77 1.61 6.10
CA LEU A 98 -14.15 2.93 6.11
C LEU A 98 -14.40 3.66 7.43
N GLU A 99 -15.61 3.61 7.98
CA GLU A 99 -15.92 4.17 9.31
C GLU A 99 -15.06 3.53 10.41
N LEU A 100 -14.89 2.20 10.40
CA LEU A 100 -14.06 1.50 11.38
C LEU A 100 -12.57 1.90 11.26
N LEU A 101 -12.05 1.98 10.04
CA LEU A 101 -10.66 2.35 9.81
C LEU A 101 -10.40 3.83 10.19
N SER A 102 -11.28 4.74 9.75
CA SER A 102 -11.14 6.18 10.00
C SER A 102 -11.49 6.61 11.42
N SER A 103 -12.23 5.80 12.19
CA SER A 103 -12.47 6.06 13.62
C SER A 103 -11.32 5.60 14.51
N ALA A 104 -10.63 4.52 14.12
CA ALA A 104 -9.55 3.95 14.92
C ALA A 104 -8.17 4.54 14.60
N SER A 105 -7.91 4.94 13.35
CA SER A 105 -6.61 5.40 12.85
C SER A 105 -6.72 6.75 12.14
N ASP A 106 -5.66 7.56 12.18
CA ASP A 106 -5.55 8.77 11.38
C ASP A 106 -5.20 8.42 9.92
N LEU A 107 -6.16 8.67 9.01
CA LEU A 107 -6.00 8.41 7.57
C LEU A 107 -5.76 9.67 6.74
N SER A 108 -5.45 10.81 7.36
CA SER A 108 -5.27 12.11 6.70
C SER A 108 -4.21 12.12 5.59
N THR A 109 -3.23 11.21 5.64
CA THR A 109 -2.19 11.05 4.63
C THR A 109 -2.44 9.87 3.67
N THR A 110 -3.59 9.19 3.78
CA THR A 110 -3.92 8.03 2.96
C THR A 110 -4.57 8.48 1.65
N PRO A 111 -3.97 8.18 0.48
CA PRO A 111 -4.54 8.61 -0.79
C PRO A 111 -5.97 8.11 -1.00
N HIS A 112 -6.81 8.95 -1.61
CA HIS A 112 -8.19 8.68 -2.02
C HIS A 112 -9.21 8.37 -0.92
N VAL A 113 -8.81 8.21 0.34
CA VAL A 113 -9.74 7.90 1.44
C VAL A 113 -10.81 8.98 1.61
N ASP A 114 -10.46 10.26 1.52
CA ASP A 114 -11.43 11.37 1.62
C ASP A 114 -12.51 11.29 0.54
N ARG A 115 -12.11 10.96 -0.70
CA ARG A 115 -13.03 10.73 -1.82
C ARG A 115 -13.96 9.56 -1.52
N TRP A 116 -13.43 8.42 -1.05
CA TRP A 116 -14.24 7.25 -0.75
C TRP A 116 -15.18 7.47 0.45
N LEU A 117 -14.76 8.23 1.46
CA LEU A 117 -15.61 8.64 2.57
C LEU A 117 -16.81 9.46 2.06
N ALA A 118 -16.55 10.43 1.20
CA ALA A 118 -17.60 11.26 0.58
C ALA A 118 -18.54 10.44 -0.32
N GLU A 119 -18.00 9.57 -1.18
CA GLU A 119 -18.79 8.73 -2.09
C GLU A 119 -19.68 7.72 -1.35
N THR A 120 -19.18 7.13 -0.27
CA THR A 120 -19.93 6.13 0.52
C THR A 120 -20.82 6.78 1.59
N GLY A 121 -20.62 8.06 1.88
CA GLY A 121 -21.25 8.74 3.01
C GLY A 121 -20.85 8.13 4.36
N ALA A 122 -19.63 7.62 4.47
CA ALA A 122 -19.05 7.09 5.69
C ALA A 122 -18.71 8.23 6.66
N ASP A 123 -19.09 8.08 7.93
CA ASP A 123 -18.84 9.06 8.98
C ASP A 123 -17.82 8.52 9.99
N PRO A 124 -16.58 9.05 10.01
CA PRO A 124 -15.56 8.66 10.99
C PRO A 124 -15.99 8.85 12.45
N SER A 125 -16.96 9.73 12.73
CA SER A 125 -17.45 10.00 14.08
C SER A 125 -18.58 9.06 14.54
N ARG A 126 -19.02 8.13 13.67
CA ARG A 126 -20.17 7.23 13.91
C ARG A 126 -20.12 6.48 15.25
N PHE A 127 -18.93 6.12 15.73
CA PHE A 127 -18.76 5.33 16.95
C PHE A 127 -18.65 6.18 18.22
N GLY A 128 -18.78 7.51 18.11
CA GLY A 128 -18.74 8.44 19.22
C GLY A 128 -17.33 8.80 19.69
N PRO A 129 -17.20 9.79 20.59
CA PRO A 129 -15.91 10.30 21.05
C PRO A 129 -15.14 9.32 21.95
N ASP A 130 -15.83 8.34 22.54
CA ASP A 130 -15.22 7.32 23.41
C ASP A 130 -14.72 6.08 22.63
N ALA A 131 -14.78 6.12 21.28
CA ALA A 131 -14.23 5.07 20.45
C ALA A 131 -12.72 4.92 20.71
N ALA A 132 -12.26 3.69 20.92
CA ALA A 132 -10.85 3.42 21.09
C ALA A 132 -10.09 3.75 19.80
N THR A 133 -8.90 4.34 19.93
CA THR A 133 -8.02 4.67 18.81
C THR A 133 -6.64 4.07 19.02
N VAL A 134 -5.86 3.94 17.94
CA VAL A 134 -4.45 3.52 17.99
C VAL A 134 -3.50 4.71 18.17
N ALA A 135 -4.03 5.86 18.60
CA ALA A 135 -3.28 7.09 18.77
C ALA A 135 -2.08 6.90 19.70
N GLN A 136 -0.92 7.29 19.21
CA GLN A 136 0.35 7.21 19.93
C GLN A 136 1.35 8.16 19.26
N PRO A 137 2.35 8.67 19.99
CA PRO A 137 3.37 9.53 19.40
C PRO A 137 4.13 8.81 18.28
N ALA A 138 4.47 9.57 17.23
CA ALA A 138 5.39 9.09 16.21
C ALA A 138 6.77 8.79 16.81
N ILE A 139 7.42 7.73 16.29
CA ILE A 139 8.73 7.28 16.73
C ILE A 139 9.78 7.66 15.68
N VAL A 140 10.77 8.44 16.10
CA VAL A 140 11.88 8.95 15.28
C VAL A 140 13.20 8.44 15.86
N ASP A 141 13.65 7.26 15.40
CA ASP A 141 14.88 6.62 15.88
C ASP A 141 16.10 6.90 14.97
N ASN A 142 15.89 7.54 13.81
CA ASN A 142 16.91 7.83 12.81
C ASN A 142 16.43 8.94 11.84
N GLU A 143 17.31 9.38 10.94
CA GLU A 143 17.05 10.45 9.96
C GLU A 143 16.58 9.95 8.57
N LEU A 144 16.25 8.66 8.42
CA LEU A 144 15.84 8.07 7.14
C LEU A 144 14.32 8.01 7.01
N TYR A 145 13.63 7.50 8.03
CA TYR A 145 12.17 7.37 8.03
C TYR A 145 11.56 7.38 9.44
N VAL A 146 10.27 7.69 9.50
CA VAL A 146 9.48 7.85 10.73
C VAL A 146 8.45 6.72 10.84
N ARG A 147 8.17 6.29 12.08
CA ARG A 147 7.12 5.32 12.40
C ARG A 147 5.97 6.03 13.13
N ASP A 148 4.93 6.39 12.39
CA ASP A 148 3.72 7.04 12.91
C ASP A 148 2.57 6.02 12.97
N TYR A 149 2.56 5.21 14.03
CA TYR A 149 1.60 4.12 14.14
C TYR A 149 0.17 4.53 14.47
N GLU A 150 -0.09 5.81 14.76
CA GLU A 150 -1.46 6.34 14.78
C GLU A 150 -2.15 6.20 13.41
N LYS A 151 -1.37 6.17 12.32
CA LYS A 151 -1.87 5.99 10.95
C LYS A 151 -1.92 4.52 10.50
N CYS A 152 -1.57 3.57 11.35
CA CYS A 152 -1.41 2.18 10.96
C CYS A 152 -2.74 1.42 10.97
N ILE A 153 -3.15 0.92 9.80
CA ILE A 153 -4.36 0.07 9.66
C ILE A 153 -4.09 -1.44 9.76
N LEU A 154 -2.90 -1.84 10.23
CA LEU A 154 -2.45 -3.25 10.25
C LEU A 154 -2.69 -3.97 8.91
N CYS A 155 -2.23 -3.38 7.81
CA CYS A 155 -2.40 -3.96 6.47
C CYS A 155 -1.41 -5.07 6.13
N TYR A 156 -0.41 -5.33 6.98
CA TYR A 156 0.66 -6.32 6.84
C TYR A 156 1.67 -6.11 5.71
N LYS A 157 1.43 -5.18 4.75
CA LYS A 157 2.37 -4.90 3.64
C LYS A 157 3.81 -4.67 4.10
N CYS A 158 4.00 -3.94 5.19
CA CYS A 158 5.34 -3.66 5.73
C CYS A 158 6.03 -4.91 6.32
N VAL A 159 5.26 -5.81 6.94
CA VAL A 159 5.76 -7.08 7.48
C VAL A 159 6.15 -8.00 6.34
N ASP A 160 5.29 -8.14 5.33
CA ASP A 160 5.54 -8.95 4.14
C ASP A 160 6.78 -8.45 3.37
N ALA A 161 6.92 -7.12 3.24
CA ALA A 161 8.11 -6.51 2.63
C ALA A 161 9.40 -6.63 3.45
N CYS A 162 9.30 -6.62 4.78
CA CYS A 162 10.47 -6.85 5.62
C CYS A 162 10.87 -8.34 5.68
N GLY A 163 9.88 -9.22 5.52
CA GLY A 163 10.03 -10.68 5.58
C GLY A 163 10.20 -11.33 4.21
N GLU A 164 9.47 -12.42 4.02
CA GLU A 164 9.75 -13.42 2.97
C GLU A 164 9.52 -12.94 1.54
N GLN A 165 8.61 -11.98 1.32
CA GLN A 165 8.25 -11.56 -0.04
C GLN A 165 9.34 -10.70 -0.68
N TRP A 166 10.19 -10.04 0.13
CA TRP A 166 11.23 -9.15 -0.38
C TRP A 166 12.55 -9.24 0.38
N GLN A 167 12.63 -8.63 1.56
CA GLN A 167 13.92 -8.30 2.18
C GLN A 167 14.56 -9.47 2.94
N ASN A 168 13.75 -10.39 3.48
CA ASN A 168 14.18 -11.49 4.34
C ASN A 168 14.98 -11.04 5.58
N SER A 169 14.74 -9.82 6.09
CA SER A 169 15.36 -9.33 7.34
C SER A 169 14.50 -9.56 8.57
N PHE A 170 13.17 -9.64 8.42
CA PHE A 170 12.22 -9.91 9.51
C PHE A 170 12.35 -8.95 10.73
N ALA A 171 12.81 -7.72 10.48
CA ALA A 171 13.06 -6.72 11.52
C ALA A 171 11.78 -6.14 12.14
N ILE A 172 10.64 -6.27 11.46
CA ILE A 172 9.33 -5.87 11.99
C ILE A 172 8.32 -7.00 11.81
N THR A 173 7.46 -7.17 12.80
CA THR A 173 6.37 -8.14 12.81
C THR A 173 5.16 -7.57 13.56
N VAL A 174 4.07 -8.33 13.66
CA VAL A 174 2.93 -7.97 14.49
C VAL A 174 3.14 -8.49 15.92
N ALA A 175 3.02 -7.58 16.89
CA ALA A 175 2.99 -7.88 18.31
C ALA A 175 1.60 -7.55 18.89
N GLY A 176 1.19 -8.28 19.93
CA GLY A 176 -0.11 -8.09 20.58
C GLY A 176 -1.26 -8.81 19.87
N ARG A 177 -2.50 -8.48 20.25
CA ARG A 177 -3.73 -9.09 19.71
C ARG A 177 -4.91 -8.15 19.81
N GLY A 178 -5.92 -8.35 18.96
CA GLY A 178 -7.13 -7.53 18.93
C GLY A 178 -6.78 -6.07 18.70
N PHE A 179 -7.43 -5.18 19.45
CA PHE A 179 -7.20 -3.74 19.34
C PHE A 179 -5.78 -3.30 19.76
N ASN A 180 -5.07 -4.12 20.53
CA ASN A 180 -3.69 -3.86 20.97
C ASN A 180 -2.64 -4.42 20.01
N ALA A 181 -3.03 -4.93 18.84
CA ALA A 181 -2.08 -5.39 17.84
C ALA A 181 -1.34 -4.20 17.21
N ARG A 182 -0.02 -4.32 17.05
CA ARG A 182 0.83 -3.24 16.49
C ARG A 182 2.01 -3.81 15.73
N ILE A 183 2.55 -3.02 14.80
CA ILE A 183 3.84 -3.33 14.18
C ILE A 183 4.96 -3.05 15.19
N SER A 184 5.84 -4.03 15.40
CA SER A 184 6.93 -3.93 16.37
C SER A 184 8.17 -4.63 15.86
N THR A 185 9.32 -4.12 16.28
CA THR A 185 10.61 -4.83 16.30
C THR A 185 10.63 -5.86 17.41
N GLU A 186 11.65 -6.73 17.40
CA GLU A 186 11.97 -7.62 18.51
C GLU A 186 12.13 -6.83 19.82
N PHE A 187 11.49 -7.33 20.88
CA PHE A 187 11.44 -6.69 22.21
C PHE A 187 10.99 -5.21 22.23
N SER A 188 10.38 -4.72 21.14
CA SER A 188 10.07 -3.29 20.95
C SER A 188 11.30 -2.38 21.01
N ASN A 189 12.48 -2.88 20.61
CA ASN A 189 13.70 -2.09 20.51
C ASN A 189 13.59 -0.96 19.46
N PRO A 190 14.32 0.15 19.61
CA PRO A 190 14.53 1.10 18.53
C PRO A 190 15.09 0.42 17.27
N LEU A 191 14.81 0.97 16.09
CA LEU A 191 15.30 0.40 14.82
C LEU A 191 16.84 0.22 14.77
N PRO A 192 17.67 1.15 15.30
CA PRO A 192 19.13 0.97 15.37
C PRO A 192 19.59 -0.26 16.14
N ASP A 193 18.78 -0.71 17.10
CA ASP A 193 19.08 -1.84 17.98
C ASP A 193 18.28 -3.10 17.57
N SER A 194 17.83 -3.14 16.31
CA SER A 194 17.04 -4.24 15.72
C SER A 194 17.74 -4.87 14.53
N ALA A 195 17.16 -5.94 13.97
CA ALA A 195 17.60 -6.56 12.71
C ALA A 195 17.39 -5.68 11.45
N CYS A 196 16.96 -4.43 11.59
CA CYS A 196 16.68 -3.55 10.45
C CYS A 196 17.94 -3.20 9.66
N VAL A 197 17.88 -3.45 8.34
CA VAL A 197 18.96 -3.09 7.39
C VAL A 197 18.69 -1.78 6.64
N TYR A 198 17.65 -1.04 7.03
CA TYR A 198 17.28 0.27 6.46
C TYR A 198 17.06 0.28 4.94
N CYS A 199 16.54 -0.80 4.35
CA CYS A 199 16.22 -0.83 2.92
C CYS A 199 15.05 0.11 2.54
N GLY A 200 14.15 0.39 3.48
CA GLY A 200 13.00 1.26 3.27
C GLY A 200 11.88 0.66 2.40
N ASN A 201 11.94 -0.63 2.05
CA ASN A 201 10.86 -1.28 1.29
C ASN A 201 9.54 -1.30 2.08
N CYS A 202 9.58 -1.33 3.41
CA CYS A 202 8.40 -1.19 4.26
C CYS A 202 7.75 0.20 4.19
N VAL A 203 8.56 1.25 3.99
CA VAL A 203 8.11 2.64 3.80
C VAL A 203 7.46 2.79 2.44
N GLU A 204 8.10 2.24 1.40
CA GLU A 204 7.59 2.26 0.01
C GLU A 204 6.19 1.69 -0.11
N VAL A 205 5.92 0.56 0.56
CA VAL A 205 4.65 -0.16 0.42
C VAL A 205 3.57 0.34 1.39
N CYS A 206 3.88 1.25 2.31
CA CYS A 206 2.94 1.71 3.34
C CYS A 206 1.86 2.60 2.72
N PRO A 207 0.57 2.21 2.75
CA PRO A 207 -0.48 2.94 2.07
C PRO A 207 -0.96 4.18 2.84
N THR A 208 -0.70 4.25 4.15
CA THR A 208 -1.28 5.28 5.02
C THR A 208 -0.29 6.34 5.49
N GLY A 209 1.02 6.16 5.24
CA GLY A 209 2.05 7.02 5.80
C GLY A 209 2.47 6.66 7.24
N ALA A 210 1.97 5.55 7.79
CA ALA A 210 2.40 5.05 9.10
C ALA A 210 3.90 4.70 9.15
N LEU A 211 4.47 4.36 8.00
CA LEU A 211 5.90 4.38 7.74
C LEU A 211 6.11 5.38 6.61
N SER A 212 6.86 6.44 6.86
CA SER A 212 7.04 7.54 5.90
C SER A 212 8.48 8.02 5.86
N PHE A 213 8.93 8.50 4.70
CA PHE A 213 10.24 9.12 4.58
C PHE A 213 10.36 10.31 5.55
N LYS A 214 11.51 10.47 6.22
CA LYS A 214 11.68 11.53 7.23
C LYS A 214 11.38 12.92 6.66
N ARG A 215 11.87 13.21 5.45
CA ARG A 215 11.59 14.49 4.77
C ARG A 215 10.13 14.68 4.41
N GLU A 216 9.42 13.62 4.03
CA GLU A 216 7.98 13.69 3.79
C GLU A 216 7.22 14.00 5.08
N TYR A 217 7.55 13.30 6.17
CA TYR A 217 6.98 13.53 7.48
C TYR A 217 7.18 14.97 7.95
N ASP A 218 8.41 15.49 7.88
CA ASP A 218 8.75 16.84 8.34
C ASP A 218 8.01 17.92 7.53
N LYS A 219 8.03 17.81 6.20
CA LYS A 219 7.33 18.77 5.32
C LYS A 219 5.81 18.70 5.48
N ARG A 220 5.25 17.54 5.81
CA ARG A 220 3.81 17.45 6.14
C ARG A 220 3.52 18.13 7.47
N ALA A 221 4.38 17.97 8.47
CA ALA A 221 4.23 18.59 9.78
C ALA A 221 4.34 20.13 9.75
N ASP A 222 5.19 20.69 8.88
CA ASP A 222 5.33 22.14 8.70
C ASP A 222 4.38 22.76 7.65
N GLY A 223 3.57 21.91 6.98
CA GLY A 223 2.61 22.33 5.96
C GLY A 223 3.22 22.68 4.60
N SER A 224 4.51 22.43 4.37
CA SER A 224 5.18 22.68 3.09
C SER A 224 5.10 21.53 2.09
N TRP A 225 4.61 20.35 2.49
CA TRP A 225 4.42 19.21 1.59
C TRP A 225 3.33 19.47 0.56
N ASP A 226 3.68 19.48 -0.72
CA ASP A 226 2.75 19.69 -1.83
C ASP A 226 3.10 18.76 -3.00
N GLU A 227 2.32 17.70 -3.16
CA GLU A 227 2.50 16.71 -4.23
C GLU A 227 2.25 17.30 -5.61
N SER A 228 1.40 18.33 -5.73
CA SER A 228 1.09 18.97 -7.02
C SER A 228 2.27 19.76 -7.58
N ARG A 229 3.19 20.17 -6.70
CA ARG A 229 4.45 20.84 -7.06
C ARG A 229 5.61 19.88 -7.28
N GLN A 230 5.41 18.60 -7.05
CA GLN A 230 6.48 17.62 -7.19
C GLN A 230 6.65 17.20 -8.65
N THR A 231 7.90 17.09 -9.07
CA THR A 231 8.28 16.45 -10.33
C THR A 231 8.87 15.07 -10.05
N GLN A 232 8.52 14.10 -10.87
CA GLN A 232 9.09 12.75 -10.82
C GLN A 232 10.07 12.56 -11.97
N THR A 233 11.23 11.96 -11.68
CA THR A 233 12.22 11.61 -12.72
C THR A 233 12.81 10.24 -12.44
N THR A 234 12.67 9.34 -13.40
CA THR A 234 13.27 8.01 -13.33
C THR A 234 14.70 8.05 -13.83
N THR A 235 15.63 7.55 -13.01
CA THR A 235 17.06 7.45 -13.31
C THR A 235 17.61 6.08 -12.88
N VAL A 236 18.91 5.88 -13.02
CA VAL A 236 19.60 4.64 -12.63
C VAL A 236 20.48 4.89 -11.42
N CYS A 237 20.40 4.01 -10.43
CA CYS A 237 21.25 3.99 -9.26
C CYS A 237 22.71 3.70 -9.63
N THR A 238 23.64 4.55 -9.20
CA THR A 238 25.07 4.47 -9.54
C THR A 238 25.94 3.84 -8.44
N PHE A 239 25.35 3.35 -7.35
CA PHE A 239 26.09 2.84 -6.20
C PHE A 239 26.79 1.49 -6.41
N CYS A 240 26.30 0.67 -7.34
CA CYS A 240 26.86 -0.63 -7.67
C CYS A 240 26.44 -1.07 -9.08
N GLY A 241 26.92 -2.23 -9.53
CA GLY A 241 26.65 -2.76 -10.88
C GLY A 241 25.24 -3.35 -11.10
N VAL A 242 24.33 -3.30 -10.13
CA VAL A 242 22.96 -3.83 -10.28
C VAL A 242 22.12 -2.96 -11.22
N GLY A 243 22.31 -1.63 -11.17
CA GLY A 243 21.59 -0.70 -12.05
C GLY A 243 20.10 -0.55 -11.72
N CYS A 244 19.72 -0.52 -10.44
CA CYS A 244 18.33 -0.33 -10.03
C CYS A 244 17.74 0.98 -10.59
N ASN A 245 16.49 0.96 -11.06
CA ASN A 245 15.78 2.19 -11.42
C ASN A 245 15.33 2.93 -10.16
N LEU A 246 15.58 4.24 -10.10
CA LEU A 246 15.16 5.13 -9.04
C LEU A 246 14.16 6.13 -9.60
N THR A 247 13.02 6.33 -8.93
CA THR A 247 12.11 7.45 -9.20
C THR A 247 12.37 8.52 -8.16
N LEU A 248 13.00 9.62 -8.57
CA LEU A 248 13.25 10.77 -7.72
C LEU A 248 11.99 11.63 -7.64
N HIS A 249 11.51 11.91 -6.44
CA HIS A 249 10.44 12.88 -6.19
C HIS A 249 11.07 14.17 -5.72
N VAL A 250 10.90 15.24 -6.50
CA VAL A 250 11.56 16.53 -6.27
C VAL A 250 10.53 17.62 -6.05
N GLN A 251 10.64 18.33 -4.93
CA GLN A 251 9.86 19.53 -4.64
C GLN A 251 10.84 20.69 -4.42
N ASP A 252 10.62 21.83 -5.07
CA ASP A 252 11.43 23.03 -4.82
C ASP A 252 12.93 22.82 -5.01
N ASN A 253 13.28 22.00 -6.02
CA ASN A 253 14.65 21.60 -6.34
C ASN A 253 15.35 20.81 -5.20
N GLU A 254 14.56 20.28 -4.26
CA GLU A 254 14.98 19.33 -3.21
C GLU A 254 14.40 17.93 -3.49
N ILE A 255 15.22 16.88 -3.37
CA ILE A 255 14.72 15.51 -3.39
C ILE A 255 14.03 15.29 -2.04
N VAL A 256 12.76 14.95 -2.08
CA VAL A 256 11.93 14.74 -0.89
C VAL A 256 11.74 13.27 -0.55
N LYS A 257 11.72 12.41 -1.58
CA LYS A 257 11.78 10.95 -1.43
C LYS A 257 12.27 10.28 -2.71
N VAL A 258 12.67 9.01 -2.60
CA VAL A 258 13.05 8.18 -3.73
C VAL A 258 12.29 6.86 -3.66
N THR A 259 11.56 6.57 -4.73
CA THR A 259 10.85 5.31 -4.91
C THR A 259 11.46 4.52 -6.07
N SER A 260 10.84 3.42 -6.49
CA SER A 260 11.28 2.67 -7.67
C SER A 260 10.06 2.11 -8.41
N PRO A 261 10.07 2.08 -9.75
CA PRO A 261 8.96 1.52 -10.51
C PRO A 261 8.75 0.04 -10.18
N HIS A 262 7.50 -0.34 -9.87
CA HIS A 262 7.12 -1.70 -9.52
C HIS A 262 7.31 -2.68 -10.69
N GLU A 263 7.15 -2.19 -11.90
CA GLU A 263 7.34 -2.90 -13.17
C GLU A 263 8.81 -3.00 -13.61
N SER A 264 9.76 -2.44 -12.85
CA SER A 264 11.18 -2.55 -13.17
C SER A 264 11.62 -4.01 -13.19
N SER A 265 12.18 -4.44 -14.33
CA SER A 265 12.71 -5.79 -14.52
C SER A 265 13.96 -6.10 -13.67
N VAL A 266 14.53 -5.09 -12.99
CA VAL A 266 15.75 -5.24 -12.19
C VAL A 266 15.42 -5.53 -10.73
N THR A 267 14.55 -4.71 -10.11
CA THR A 267 14.28 -4.80 -8.67
C THR A 267 12.82 -4.80 -8.28
N HIS A 268 11.89 -4.70 -9.24
CA HIS A 268 10.44 -4.75 -8.99
C HIS A 268 9.98 -3.80 -7.86
N GLY A 269 10.47 -2.56 -7.86
CA GLY A 269 10.17 -1.55 -6.83
C GLY A 269 11.09 -1.55 -5.60
N ASN A 270 11.95 -2.57 -5.44
CA ASN A 270 12.80 -2.69 -4.26
C ASN A 270 14.12 -1.96 -4.44
N LEU A 271 14.65 -1.44 -3.33
CA LEU A 271 15.93 -0.77 -3.29
C LEU A 271 16.62 -1.13 -1.98
N CYS A 272 17.95 -1.09 -1.99
CA CYS A 272 18.72 -1.10 -0.75
C CYS A 272 18.76 0.31 -0.16
N ILE A 273 19.30 0.42 1.06
CA ILE A 273 19.50 1.70 1.77
C ILE A 273 20.15 2.77 0.89
N LYS A 274 21.14 2.40 0.06
CA LYS A 274 21.87 3.37 -0.79
C LYS A 274 20.98 3.93 -1.90
N GLY A 275 20.20 3.09 -2.57
CA GLY A 275 19.28 3.54 -3.62
C GLY A 275 18.12 4.36 -3.04
N ARG A 276 17.58 3.92 -1.90
CA ARG A 276 16.41 4.54 -1.26
C ARG A 276 16.73 5.88 -0.59
N PHE A 277 17.87 5.94 0.09
CA PHE A 277 18.20 7.07 0.97
C PHE A 277 19.53 7.73 0.66
N GLY A 278 20.43 7.12 -0.10
CA GLY A 278 21.80 7.60 -0.29
C GLY A 278 21.94 8.82 -1.21
N TRP A 279 20.87 9.51 -1.58
CA TRP A 279 20.88 10.59 -2.56
C TRP A 279 21.33 11.95 -2.00
N GLN A 280 21.52 12.13 -0.69
CA GLN A 280 21.83 13.47 -0.13
C GLN A 280 23.13 14.05 -0.70
N HIS A 281 24.09 13.22 -1.10
CA HIS A 281 25.35 13.69 -1.67
C HIS A 281 25.19 14.47 -2.98
N VAL A 282 24.11 14.25 -3.75
CA VAL A 282 23.82 15.06 -4.95
C VAL A 282 23.18 16.41 -4.63
N GLN A 283 22.80 16.62 -3.36
CA GLN A 283 22.20 17.85 -2.85
C GLN A 283 23.17 18.69 -2.02
N ASN A 284 24.38 18.19 -1.77
CA ASN A 284 25.44 18.95 -1.12
C ASN A 284 25.88 20.08 -2.06
N ARG A 285 25.34 21.28 -1.84
CA ARG A 285 25.74 22.53 -2.49
C ARG A 285 26.63 23.33 -1.57
#